data_AF-A0A2H9U789-F1
#
_entry.id   AF-A0A2H9U789-F1
#
_cell.length_a   1.000
_cell.length_b   1.000
_cell.length_c   1.000
_cell.angle_alpha   90.00
_cell.angle_beta   90.00
_cell.angle_gamma   90.00
#
_symmetry.space_group_name_H-M   'P 1'
#
loop_
_entity.id
_entity.type
_entity.pdbx_description
1 polymer ?
#
loop_
_entity_poly.entity_id
_entity_poly.type
_entity_poly.pdbx_seq_one_letter_code
_entity_poly.pdbx_strand_id
1 'polypeptide(L)'
;MRKNISYILILVSAISLILWVLLGHVLYKDIKNDYAIKSRDGYFTAYINHIKPFNPIGVYCQITSDTPAFISLYDKEGRYLGQSSPFTCISAYEIANVLFPRDGKLPHEAPSPEDSLFGAAMGEHEKDMEIDINNKRWWSIILTPFS
;
A
#
# COMPACT_ATOMS: atom_id res chain seq x y z
N MET A 1 -17.20 14.36 35.11
CA MET A 1 -16.62 14.88 33.85
C MET A 1 -15.12 14.62 33.70
N ARG A 2 -14.26 15.03 34.66
CA ARG A 2 -12.78 14.89 34.55
C ARG A 2 -12.28 13.45 34.32
N LYS A 3 -12.90 12.45 34.98
CA LYS A 3 -12.59 11.02 34.80
C LYS A 3 -12.96 10.51 33.39
N ASN A 4 -14.11 10.90 32.85
CA ASN A 4 -14.56 10.47 31.52
C ASN A 4 -13.65 11.03 30.41
N ILE A 5 -13.17 12.27 30.55
CA ILE A 5 -12.17 12.86 29.63
C ILE A 5 -10.86 12.07 29.70
N SER A 6 -10.42 11.67 30.88
CA SER A 6 -9.22 10.85 31.05
C SER A 6 -9.33 9.49 30.34
N TYR A 7 -10.48 8.81 30.40
CA TYR A 7 -10.68 7.53 29.72
C TYR A 7 -10.70 7.66 28.20
N ILE A 8 -11.34 8.71 27.68
CA ILE A 8 -11.36 8.99 26.24
C ILE A 8 -9.93 9.25 25.73
N LEU A 9 -9.14 10.04 26.45
CA LEU A 9 -7.75 10.32 26.09
C LEU A 9 -6.88 9.07 26.11
N ILE A 10 -7.06 8.19 27.08
CA ILE A 10 -6.35 6.90 27.15
C ILE A 10 -6.74 6.04 25.94
N LEU A 11 -8.03 5.95 25.62
CA LEU A 11 -8.51 5.17 24.49
C LEU A 11 -7.97 5.69 23.16
N VAL A 12 -8.03 7.00 22.93
CA VAL A 12 -7.49 7.63 21.71
C VAL A 12 -5.99 7.38 21.62
N SER A 13 -5.25 7.61 22.71
CA SER A 13 -3.80 7.35 22.74
C SER A 13 -3.45 5.89 22.46
N ALA A 14 -4.22 4.95 23.00
CA ALA A 14 -4.02 3.52 22.77
C ALA A 14 -4.28 3.15 21.30
N ILE A 15 -5.37 3.66 20.70
CA ILE A 15 -5.68 3.45 19.28
C ILE A 15 -4.59 4.05 18.39
N SER A 16 -4.16 5.28 18.68
CA SER A 16 -3.08 5.94 17.95
C SER A 16 -1.77 5.16 18.03
N LEU A 17 -1.44 4.62 19.21
CA LEU A 17 -0.25 3.78 19.39
C LEU A 17 -0.36 2.48 18.59
N ILE A 18 -1.52 1.81 18.61
CA ILE A 18 -1.75 0.59 17.83
C ILE A 18 -1.61 0.88 16.33
N LEU A 19 -2.23 1.94 15.83
CA LEU A 19 -2.13 2.34 14.43
C LEU A 19 -0.69 2.70 14.06
N TRP A 20 0.03 3.39 14.94
CA TRP A 20 1.44 3.69 14.73
C TRP A 20 2.30 2.43 14.69
N VAL A 21 2.08 1.46 15.56
CA VAL A 21 2.81 0.17 15.54
C VAL A 21 2.51 -0.62 14.27
N LEU A 22 1.27 -0.57 13.76
CA LEU A 22 0.88 -1.32 12.56
C LEU A 22 1.29 -0.63 11.25
N LEU A 23 1.17 0.70 11.17
CA LEU A 23 1.23 1.42 9.89
C LEU A 23 2.28 2.54 9.85
N GLY A 24 2.94 2.85 10.97
CA GLY A 24 3.93 3.92 11.07
C GLY A 24 5.01 3.92 9.98
N HIS A 25 5.45 2.74 9.57
CA HIS A 25 6.49 2.57 8.54
C HIS A 25 6.03 2.79 7.09
N VAL A 26 4.71 2.83 6.84
CA VAL A 26 4.11 3.12 5.51
C VAL A 26 3.36 4.45 5.46
N LEU A 27 3.20 5.15 6.58
CA LEU A 27 2.51 6.44 6.64
C LEU A 27 3.28 7.57 5.95
N TYR A 28 4.61 7.48 5.92
CA TYR A 28 5.44 8.54 5.37
C TYR A 28 5.98 8.12 3.99
N LYS A 29 5.33 8.63 2.94
CA LYS A 29 5.69 8.41 1.55
C LYS A 29 6.48 9.62 1.05
N ASP A 30 7.65 9.41 0.46
CA ASP A 30 8.41 10.47 -0.19
C ASP A 30 8.21 10.37 -1.70
N ILE A 31 7.01 10.77 -2.16
CA ILE A 31 6.56 10.63 -3.54
C ILE A 31 7.54 11.27 -4.54
N LYS A 32 8.37 12.22 -4.12
CA LYS A 32 9.38 12.87 -4.97
C LYS A 32 10.61 12.00 -5.26
N ASN A 33 10.87 10.98 -4.45
CA ASN A 33 12.02 10.09 -4.56
C ASN A 33 11.62 8.64 -4.94
N ASP A 34 10.33 8.39 -5.16
CA ASP A 34 9.80 7.06 -5.44
C ASP A 34 9.80 6.75 -6.95
N TYR A 35 10.05 5.48 -7.28
CA TYR A 35 9.98 4.99 -8.66
C TYR A 35 8.51 4.83 -9.08
N ALA A 36 8.10 5.57 -10.11
CA ALA A 36 6.73 5.56 -10.62
C ALA A 36 6.63 4.72 -11.91
N ILE A 37 5.69 3.79 -11.93
CA ILE A 37 5.33 2.98 -13.10
C ILE A 37 3.93 3.39 -13.52
N LYS A 38 3.76 3.75 -14.79
CA LYS A 38 2.45 4.11 -15.36
C LYS A 38 1.91 2.96 -16.18
N SER A 39 0.61 2.73 -16.11
CA SER A 39 -0.07 1.81 -17.02
C SER A 39 0.05 2.31 -18.47
N ARG A 40 0.02 1.38 -19.43
CA ARG A 40 0.18 1.71 -20.86
C ARG A 40 -0.89 2.71 -21.36
N ASP A 41 -2.09 2.62 -20.82
CA ASP A 41 -3.22 3.49 -21.15
C ASP A 41 -3.24 4.81 -20.36
N GLY A 42 -2.31 4.98 -19.42
CA GLY A 42 -2.17 6.18 -18.59
C GLY A 42 -3.25 6.35 -17.51
N TYR A 43 -4.13 5.35 -17.29
CA TYR A 43 -5.18 5.42 -16.28
C TYR A 43 -4.68 5.21 -14.85
N PHE A 44 -3.53 4.54 -14.68
CA PHE A 44 -3.00 4.18 -13.38
C PHE A 44 -1.52 4.56 -13.25
N THR A 45 -1.14 4.92 -12.02
CA THR A 45 0.25 5.09 -11.61
C THR A 45 0.50 4.31 -10.33
N ALA A 46 1.48 3.40 -10.37
CA ALA A 46 1.98 2.68 -9.20
C ALA A 46 3.30 3.31 -8.75
N TYR A 47 3.40 3.63 -7.46
CA TYR A 47 4.64 4.11 -6.84
C TYR A 47 5.24 3.02 -5.98
N ILE A 48 6.51 2.72 -6.20
CA ILE A 48 7.30 1.86 -5.32
C ILE A 48 7.88 2.75 -4.21
N ASN A 49 7.39 2.54 -2.99
CA ASN A 49 7.71 3.34 -1.82
C ASN A 49 8.62 2.53 -0.89
N HIS A 50 9.69 3.15 -0.40
CA HIS A 50 10.57 2.49 0.58
C HIS A 50 9.96 2.50 1.98
N ILE A 51 9.97 1.34 2.64
CA ILE A 51 9.62 1.19 4.05
C ILE A 51 10.66 1.94 4.90
N LYS A 52 10.19 2.70 5.89
CA LYS A 52 11.06 3.43 6.83
C LYS A 52 11.04 2.78 8.21
N PRO A 53 12.16 2.73 8.95
CA PRO A 53 12.25 2.07 10.25
C PRO A 53 11.67 2.92 11.39
N PHE A 54 10.47 3.46 11.22
CA PHE A 54 9.82 4.32 12.22
C PHE A 54 9.14 3.55 13.34
N ASN A 55 8.74 2.30 13.10
CA ASN A 55 8.08 1.45 14.08
C ASN A 55 8.72 0.05 14.07
N PRO A 56 8.36 -0.86 15.02
CA PRO A 56 8.98 -2.18 15.10
C PRO A 56 8.89 -3.01 13.81
N ILE A 57 7.79 -2.90 13.05
CA ILE A 57 7.62 -3.60 11.77
C ILE A 57 8.59 -3.06 10.72
N GLY A 58 8.70 -1.74 10.60
CA GLY A 58 9.65 -1.11 9.68
C GLY A 58 11.09 -1.44 10.02
N VAL A 59 11.44 -1.47 11.31
CA VAL A 59 12.77 -1.91 11.77
C VAL A 59 13.01 -3.37 11.39
N TYR A 60 12.04 -4.24 11.62
CA TYR A 60 12.13 -5.65 11.25
C TYR A 60 12.38 -5.81 9.74
N CYS A 61 11.57 -5.15 8.89
CA CYS A 61 11.77 -5.22 7.44
C CYS A 61 13.14 -4.72 6.99
N GLN A 62 13.67 -3.67 7.63
CA GLN A 62 14.99 -3.12 7.30
C GLN A 62 16.14 -4.08 7.66
N ILE A 63 15.94 -4.97 8.63
CA ILE A 63 16.93 -5.96 9.06
C ILE A 63 16.84 -7.22 8.19
N THR A 64 15.65 -7.61 7.75
CA THR A 64 15.43 -8.88 7.04
C THR A 64 15.52 -8.78 5.53
N SER A 65 15.36 -7.58 4.95
CA SER A 65 15.20 -7.41 3.52
C SER A 65 16.00 -6.22 3.01
N ASP A 66 16.69 -6.39 1.88
CA ASP A 66 17.44 -5.31 1.26
C ASP A 66 16.49 -4.30 0.60
N THR A 67 16.57 -3.03 1.02
CA THR A 67 15.72 -1.94 0.51
C THR A 67 14.22 -2.28 0.53
N PRO A 68 13.64 -2.53 1.71
CA PRO A 68 12.27 -3.00 1.81
C PRO A 68 11.30 -1.97 1.23
N ALA A 69 10.29 -2.45 0.49
CA ALA A 69 9.37 -1.58 -0.22
C ALA A 69 7.94 -2.11 -0.26
N PHE A 70 7.02 -1.20 -0.52
CA PHE A 70 5.61 -1.48 -0.77
C PHE A 70 5.13 -0.64 -1.96
N ILE A 71 3.97 -0.98 -2.52
CA ILE A 71 3.44 -0.31 -3.70
C ILE A 71 2.18 0.43 -3.30
N SER A 72 2.06 1.68 -3.73
CA SER A 72 0.79 2.41 -3.70
C SER A 72 0.30 2.70 -5.11
N LEU A 73 -1.00 2.49 -5.32
CA LEU A 73 -1.66 2.64 -6.61
C LEU A 73 -2.56 3.87 -6.60
N TYR A 74 -2.49 4.64 -7.67
CA TYR A 74 -3.30 5.84 -7.89
C TYR A 74 -3.91 5.82 -9.29
N ASP A 75 -5.04 6.49 -9.46
CA ASP A 75 -5.58 6.76 -10.79
C ASP A 75 -4.92 7.97 -11.46
N LYS A 76 -5.35 8.26 -12.69
CA LYS A 76 -4.86 9.40 -13.49
C LYS A 76 -5.14 10.77 -12.87
N GLU A 77 -6.14 10.88 -11.99
CA GLU A 77 -6.41 12.09 -11.22
C GLU A 77 -5.54 12.20 -9.96
N GLY A 78 -4.70 11.21 -9.68
CA GLY A 78 -3.86 11.16 -8.49
C GLY A 78 -4.63 10.73 -7.24
N ARG A 79 -5.81 10.13 -7.36
CA ARG A 79 -6.56 9.61 -6.22
C ARG A 79 -6.00 8.25 -5.81
N TYR A 80 -5.80 8.07 -4.50
CA TYR A 80 -5.31 6.83 -3.94
C TYR A 80 -6.32 5.68 -4.06
N LEU A 81 -5.92 4.61 -4.74
CA LEU A 81 -6.72 3.42 -4.96
C LEU A 81 -6.42 2.33 -3.92
N GLY A 82 -5.19 2.25 -3.42
CA GLY A 82 -4.80 1.31 -2.37
C GLY A 82 -3.30 1.08 -2.34
N GLN A 83 -2.86 0.17 -1.47
CA GLN A 83 -1.48 -0.29 -1.42
C GLN A 83 -1.37 -1.77 -1.08
N SER A 84 -0.22 -2.35 -1.43
CA SER A 84 0.16 -3.70 -1.04
C SER A 84 0.27 -3.85 0.48
N SER A 85 0.35 -5.09 0.96
CA SER A 85 0.46 -5.41 2.38
C SER A 85 1.59 -4.61 3.04
N PRO A 86 1.31 -3.81 4.08
CA PRO A 86 2.35 -3.15 4.86
C PRO A 86 3.12 -4.15 5.73
N PHE A 87 2.67 -5.40 5.84
CA PHE A 87 3.26 -6.40 6.72
C PHE A 87 4.26 -7.32 6.02
N THR A 88 4.44 -7.14 4.72
CA THR A 88 5.32 -7.97 3.90
C THR A 88 6.64 -7.24 3.66
N CYS A 89 7.72 -7.82 4.16
CA CYS A 89 9.06 -7.27 4.01
C CYS A 89 9.72 -7.81 2.74
N ILE A 90 9.37 -7.23 1.59
CA ILE A 90 9.92 -7.60 0.28
C ILE A 90 10.93 -6.54 -0.19
N SER A 91 11.98 -6.98 -0.87
CA SER A 91 12.94 -6.08 -1.50
C SER A 91 12.29 -5.30 -2.65
N ALA A 92 12.63 -4.01 -2.80
CA ALA A 92 12.25 -3.23 -3.99
C ALA A 92 12.70 -3.89 -5.31
N TYR A 93 13.79 -4.68 -5.28
CA TYR A 93 14.30 -5.38 -6.47
C TYR A 93 13.47 -6.61 -6.87
N GLU A 94 12.67 -7.14 -5.95
CA GLU A 94 11.76 -8.27 -6.21
C GLU A 94 10.39 -7.80 -6.71
N ILE A 95 10.12 -6.49 -6.63
CA ILE A 95 8.95 -5.87 -7.24
C ILE A 95 9.19 -5.79 -8.75
N ALA A 96 8.80 -6.85 -9.45
CA ALA A 96 8.89 -6.99 -10.89
C ALA A 96 7.52 -7.36 -11.50
N ASN A 97 7.43 -7.27 -12.83
CA ASN A 97 6.27 -7.74 -13.61
C ASN A 97 4.94 -7.18 -13.10
N VAL A 98 4.85 -5.86 -13.04
CA VAL A 98 3.63 -5.17 -12.64
C VAL A 98 2.52 -5.41 -13.66
N LEU A 99 1.36 -5.85 -13.18
CA LEU A 99 0.15 -6.00 -13.97
C LEU A 99 -0.87 -4.98 -13.47
N PHE A 100 -1.20 -4.00 -14.29
CA PHE A 100 -2.24 -3.03 -13.96
C PHE A 100 -3.63 -3.62 -14.18
N PRO A 101 -4.65 -3.08 -13.51
CA PRO A 101 -6.03 -3.47 -13.77
C PRO A 101 -6.35 -3.30 -15.27
N ARG A 102 -6.94 -4.33 -15.88
CA ARG A 102 -7.31 -4.40 -17.31
C ARG A 102 -6.14 -4.52 -18.29
N ASP A 103 -4.90 -4.69 -17.82
CA ASP A 103 -3.78 -4.98 -18.72
C ASP A 103 -4.05 -6.26 -19.51
N GLY A 104 -3.88 -6.19 -20.84
CA GLY A 104 -4.05 -7.33 -21.74
C GLY A 104 -5.46 -7.57 -22.27
N LYS A 105 -6.48 -6.81 -21.84
CA LYS A 105 -7.85 -6.94 -22.36
C LYS A 105 -8.12 -6.05 -23.58
N LEU A 106 -8.91 -6.59 -24.51
CA LEU A 106 -9.47 -5.80 -25.60
C LEU A 106 -10.60 -4.87 -25.09
N PRO A 107 -10.83 -3.71 -25.72
CA PRO A 107 -11.83 -2.72 -25.28
C PRO A 107 -13.27 -3.23 -25.15
N HIS A 108 -13.58 -4.38 -25.77
CA HIS A 108 -14.91 -4.95 -25.88
C HIS A 108 -15.13 -6.17 -24.96
N GLU A 109 -14.13 -6.57 -24.19
CA GLU A 109 -14.27 -7.67 -23.25
C GLU A 109 -15.13 -7.26 -22.05
N ALA A 110 -15.99 -8.18 -21.62
CA ALA A 110 -16.83 -7.97 -20.45
C ALA A 110 -15.97 -7.81 -19.19
N PRO A 111 -16.38 -6.93 -18.26
CA PRO A 111 -15.64 -6.74 -17.03
C PRO A 111 -15.57 -8.04 -16.21
N SER A 112 -14.38 -8.43 -15.76
CA SER A 112 -14.13 -9.54 -14.84
C SER A 112 -13.54 -9.03 -13.52
N PRO A 113 -13.53 -9.83 -12.43
CA PRO A 113 -12.91 -9.44 -11.16
C PRO A 113 -11.44 -9.02 -11.27
N GLU A 114 -10.71 -9.61 -12.23
CA GLU A 114 -9.30 -9.30 -12.52
C GLU A 114 -9.13 -7.88 -13.08
N ASP A 115 -10.19 -7.25 -13.60
CA ASP A 115 -10.17 -5.87 -14.07
C ASP A 115 -10.06 -4.83 -12.96
N SER A 116 -10.11 -5.28 -11.70
CA SER A 116 -9.85 -4.46 -10.53
C SER A 116 -8.57 -4.80 -9.80
N LEU A 117 -7.86 -5.85 -10.22
CA LEU A 117 -6.65 -6.30 -9.55
C LEU A 117 -5.43 -5.66 -10.18
N PHE A 118 -4.64 -5.04 -9.33
CA PHE A 118 -3.25 -4.76 -9.60
C PHE A 118 -2.41 -5.86 -8.96
N GLY A 119 -1.39 -6.34 -9.67
CA GLY A 119 -0.43 -7.31 -9.17
C GLY A 119 1.00 -6.82 -9.37
N ALA A 120 1.88 -7.19 -8.46
CA ALA A 120 3.31 -7.00 -8.60
C ALA A 120 4.04 -8.13 -7.86
N ALA A 121 5.27 -8.42 -8.24
CA ALA A 121 6.01 -9.60 -7.78
C ALA A 121 5.42 -10.94 -8.27
N MET A 122 6.23 -11.99 -8.16
CA MET A 122 5.90 -13.36 -8.56
C MET A 122 6.16 -14.31 -7.40
N GLY A 123 5.43 -15.43 -7.36
CA GLY A 123 5.68 -16.49 -6.39
C GLY A 123 5.07 -16.20 -5.02
N GLU A 124 5.86 -16.36 -3.96
CA GLU A 124 5.34 -16.40 -2.58
C GLU A 124 4.76 -15.07 -2.07
N HIS A 125 5.13 -13.94 -2.69
CA HIS A 125 4.65 -12.60 -2.31
C HIS A 125 3.56 -12.03 -3.23
N GLU A 126 3.11 -12.78 -4.24
CA GLU A 126 2.13 -12.30 -5.24
C GLU A 126 0.86 -11.75 -4.58
N LYS A 127 0.26 -12.51 -3.65
CA LYS A 127 -0.97 -12.11 -2.95
C LYS A 127 -0.79 -10.92 -2.01
N ASP A 128 0.41 -10.77 -1.46
CA ASP A 128 0.74 -9.67 -0.55
C ASP A 128 0.91 -8.36 -1.32
N MET A 129 1.31 -8.45 -2.58
CA MET A 129 1.51 -7.32 -3.48
C MET A 129 0.28 -6.96 -4.31
N GLU A 130 -0.79 -7.76 -4.21
CA GLU A 130 -2.05 -7.53 -4.88
C GLU A 130 -2.83 -6.34 -4.28
N ILE A 131 -3.39 -5.50 -5.15
CA ILE A 131 -4.26 -4.38 -4.78
C ILE A 131 -5.56 -4.48 -5.57
N ASP A 132 -6.65 -4.84 -4.88
CA ASP A 132 -8.00 -4.79 -5.43
C ASP A 132 -8.60 -3.39 -5.24
N ILE A 133 -8.85 -2.68 -6.35
CA ILE A 133 -9.41 -1.33 -6.33
C ILE A 133 -10.90 -1.29 -5.98
N ASN A 134 -11.62 -2.39 -6.17
CA ASN A 134 -13.04 -2.53 -5.85
C ASN A 134 -13.25 -3.05 -4.42
N ASN A 135 -12.36 -3.92 -3.92
CA ASN A 135 -12.41 -4.48 -2.57
C ASN A 135 -11.18 -4.09 -1.74
N LYS A 136 -11.09 -2.79 -1.39
CA LYS A 136 -9.94 -2.26 -0.64
C LYS A 136 -9.71 -3.01 0.68
N ARG A 137 -8.46 -3.42 0.90
CA ARG A 137 -8.00 -3.94 2.19
C ARG A 137 -8.16 -2.88 3.28
N TRP A 138 -8.36 -3.32 4.52
CA TRP A 138 -8.66 -2.42 5.66
C TRP A 138 -7.56 -1.37 5.89
N TRP A 139 -6.28 -1.72 5.67
CA TRP A 139 -5.19 -0.76 5.80
C TRP A 139 -5.27 0.33 4.72
N SER A 140 -5.59 -0.03 3.48
CA SER A 140 -5.80 0.95 2.40
C SER A 140 -6.95 1.90 2.70
N ILE A 141 -8.03 1.42 3.35
CA ILE A 141 -9.12 2.28 3.79
C ILE A 141 -8.63 3.28 4.85
N ILE A 142 -7.91 2.81 5.87
CA ILE A 142 -7.37 3.67 6.95
C ILE A 142 -6.34 4.67 6.41
N LEU A 143 -5.54 4.29 5.41
CA LEU A 143 -4.46 5.11 4.85
C LEU A 143 -4.95 6.14 3.81
N THR A 144 -6.17 5.99 3.29
CA THR A 144 -6.73 6.89 2.27
C THR A 144 -6.67 8.39 2.66
N PRO A 145 -6.99 8.82 3.90
CA PRO A 145 -6.90 10.24 4.29
C PRO A 145 -5.48 10.81 4.36
N PHE A 146 -4.46 9.94 4.30
CA PHE A 146 -3.04 10.31 4.41
C PHE A 146 -2.29 10.16 3.08
N SER A 147 -3.00 9.83 2.00
CA SER A 147 -2.43 9.49 0.70
C SER A 147 -2.71 10.54 -0.37
#